data_AF-A0A7C5Y8L5-F1
#
_entry.id   AF-A0A7C5Y8L5-F1
#
_cell.length_a   1.000
_cell.length_b   1.000
_cell.length_c   1.000
_cell.angle_alpha   90.00
_cell.angle_beta   90.00
_cell.angle_gamma   90.00
#
_symmetry.space_group_name_H-M   'P 1'
#
loop_
_entity.id
_entity.type
_entity.pdbx_description
1 polymer ?
#
loop_
_entity_poly.entity_id
_entity_poly.type
_entity_poly.pdbx_seq_one_letter_code
_entity_poly.pdbx_strand_id
1 'polypeptide(L)'
;MAKKKGEKVSTQSQRKSGLACPECGNTNIIEDPVRGELVCQKCGYIVSEGLIDTSQDWRAFDSDQMTRRARGGAPLTFSKHDLGLTTEIGKGVLELYKVAPSKRAQYYRMTKWHKRLIRSKDRNLSYALSELQRVVSFLGLSRAIHEKIAKYYNEAVNRGLIRGRSIEALIAALTYAVTREMNSPRTLEEILEVCNVNKREVGRAYRY
;
A
#
# COMPACT_ATOMS: atom_id res chain seq x y z
N MET A 1 17.65 -18.35 33.68
CA MET A 1 18.18 -17.01 33.31
C MET A 1 18.94 -17.13 31.99
N ALA A 2 18.29 -16.85 30.85
CA ALA A 2 18.93 -16.91 29.53
C ALA A 2 18.87 -15.51 28.89
N LYS A 3 20.03 -14.85 28.80
CA LYS A 3 20.21 -13.51 28.22
C LYS A 3 19.93 -13.56 26.72
N LYS A 4 18.79 -13.03 26.27
CA LYS A 4 18.54 -12.73 24.86
C LYS A 4 19.43 -11.55 24.44
N LYS A 5 20.42 -11.81 23.60
CA LYS A 5 21.20 -10.77 22.91
C LYS A 5 20.26 -10.00 22.00
N GLY A 6 20.10 -8.70 22.27
CA GLY A 6 19.37 -7.79 21.39
C GLY A 6 20.18 -7.57 20.11
N GLU A 7 19.62 -8.02 18.98
CA GLU A 7 20.07 -7.59 17.67
C GLU A 7 19.77 -6.09 17.53
N LYS A 8 20.84 -5.31 17.39
CA LYS A 8 20.77 -3.89 17.09
C LYS A 8 20.25 -3.75 15.66
N VAL A 9 18.98 -3.37 15.51
CA VAL A 9 18.41 -2.95 14.24
C VAL A 9 19.07 -1.63 13.86
N SER A 10 20.01 -1.69 12.91
CA SER A 10 20.68 -0.54 12.34
C SER A 10 19.66 0.30 11.56
N THR A 11 19.27 1.43 12.15
CA THR A 11 18.46 2.45 11.49
C THR A 11 19.36 3.15 10.46
N GLN A 12 19.34 2.67 9.22
CA GLN A 12 20.03 3.35 8.12
C GLN A 12 19.31 4.66 7.82
N SER A 13 19.86 5.74 8.38
CA SER A 13 19.59 7.13 7.99
C SER A 13 19.77 7.26 6.47
N GLN A 14 18.70 7.57 5.76
CA GLN A 14 18.72 7.86 4.33
C GLN A 14 19.57 9.12 4.09
N ARG A 15 20.85 8.91 3.77
CA ARG A 15 21.69 9.96 3.19
C ARG A 15 21.12 10.27 1.81
N LYS A 16 20.58 11.48 1.61
CA LYS A 16 20.48 12.06 0.27
C LYS A 16 21.91 12.32 -0.21
N SER A 17 22.56 11.30 -0.79
CA SER A 17 23.74 11.50 -1.61
C SER A 17 23.26 12.12 -2.92
N GLY A 18 23.32 13.45 -3.02
CA GLY A 18 23.20 14.10 -4.32
C GLY A 18 24.29 13.53 -5.23
N LEU A 19 23.92 13.08 -6.43
CA LEU A 19 24.93 12.74 -7.44
C LEU A 19 25.75 14.00 -7.72
N ALA A 20 27.08 13.89 -7.61
CA ALA A 20 28.01 14.95 -7.94
C ALA A 20 28.91 14.49 -9.08
N CYS A 21 29.21 15.39 -10.01
CA CYS A 21 30.12 15.09 -11.11
C CYS A 21 31.55 14.86 -10.58
N PRO A 22 32.22 13.75 -10.96
CA PRO A 22 33.57 13.46 -10.49
C PRO A 22 34.63 14.44 -11.03
N GLU A 23 34.39 15.04 -12.19
CA GLU A 23 35.34 15.95 -12.85
C GLU A 23 35.29 17.38 -12.30
N CYS A 24 34.08 17.95 -12.13
CA CYS A 24 33.94 19.36 -11.77
C CYS A 24 33.26 19.60 -10.41
N GLY A 25 32.89 18.54 -9.69
CA GLY A 25 32.23 18.62 -8.39
C GLY A 25 30.81 19.21 -8.42
N ASN A 26 30.27 19.48 -9.61
CA ASN A 26 28.96 20.10 -9.77
C ASN A 26 27.82 19.09 -9.49
N THR A 27 26.76 19.56 -8.83
CA THR A 27 25.57 18.76 -8.51
C THR A 27 24.43 18.94 -9.51
N ASN A 28 24.55 19.89 -10.44
CA ASN A 28 23.57 20.07 -11.51
C ASN A 28 23.83 19.06 -12.64
N ILE A 29 23.10 17.96 -12.60
CA ILE A 29 23.11 16.86 -13.56
C ILE A 29 21.74 16.83 -14.23
N ILE A 30 21.75 16.78 -15.56
CA ILE A 30 20.56 16.71 -16.41
C ILE A 30 20.40 15.27 -16.89
N GLU A 31 19.17 14.78 -16.94
CA GLU A 31 18.85 13.48 -17.51
C GLU A 31 18.49 13.69 -18.99
N ASP A 32 19.20 13.01 -19.90
CA ASP A 32 18.82 12.92 -21.32
C ASP A 32 18.00 11.63 -21.52
N PRO A 33 16.66 11.73 -21.68
CA PRO A 33 15.81 10.56 -21.82
C PRO A 33 15.95 9.85 -23.17
N VAL A 34 16.48 10.52 -24.20
CA VAL A 34 16.62 9.93 -25.55
C VAL A 34 17.80 8.98 -25.59
N ARG A 35 18.90 9.35 -24.91
CA ARG A 35 20.12 8.54 -24.82
C ARG A 35 20.18 7.68 -23.56
N GLY A 36 19.37 8.00 -22.54
CA GLY A 36 19.42 7.34 -21.24
C GLY A 36 20.69 7.67 -20.46
N GLU A 37 21.12 8.93 -20.51
CA GLU A 37 22.38 9.42 -19.94
C GLU A 37 22.15 10.47 -18.85
N LEU A 38 22.98 10.46 -17.80
CA LEU A 38 23.07 11.52 -16.80
C LEU A 38 24.25 12.42 -17.12
N VAL A 39 23.99 13.63 -17.62
CA VAL A 39 25.01 14.55 -18.12
C VAL A 39 25.19 15.72 -17.17
N CYS A 40 26.43 16.01 -16.78
CA CYS A 40 26.72 17.22 -16.02
C CYS A 40 26.55 18.46 -16.90
N GLN A 41 25.73 19.43 -16.47
CA GLN A 41 25.46 20.64 -17.24
C GLN A 41 26.69 21.55 -17.44
N LYS A 42 27.68 21.46 -16.55
CA LYS A 42 28.84 22.38 -16.55
C LYS A 42 29.99 21.90 -17.44
N CYS A 43 30.35 20.61 -17.36
CA CYS A 43 31.49 20.06 -18.09
C CYS A 43 31.11 19.03 -19.16
N GLY A 44 29.83 18.66 -19.27
CA GLY A 44 29.37 17.66 -20.24
C GLY A 44 29.75 16.21 -19.88
N TYR A 45 30.32 15.98 -18.70
CA TYR A 45 30.69 14.63 -18.25
C TYR A 45 29.45 13.75 -18.05
N ILE A 46 29.49 12.54 -18.60
CA ILE A 46 28.43 11.54 -18.43
C ILE A 46 28.69 10.78 -17.14
N VAL A 47 27.85 11.00 -16.14
CA VAL A 47 27.94 10.41 -14.80
C VAL A 47 27.43 8.97 -14.78
N SER A 48 26.43 8.67 -15.60
CA SER A 48 25.84 7.35 -15.75
C SER A 48 25.24 7.21 -17.14
N GLU A 49 25.39 6.02 -17.72
CA GLU A 49 24.77 5.62 -18.99
C GLU A 49 23.80 4.46 -18.74
N GLY A 50 22.90 4.20 -19.68
CA GLY A 50 22.00 3.05 -19.63
C GLY A 50 20.87 3.19 -18.61
N LEU A 51 20.37 4.40 -18.40
CA LEU A 51 19.15 4.62 -17.62
C LEU A 51 18.01 3.78 -18.19
N ILE A 52 17.40 2.98 -17.32
CA ILE A 52 16.23 2.18 -17.67
C ILE A 52 15.02 3.12 -17.66
N ASP A 53 14.33 3.22 -18.79
CA ASP A 53 13.04 3.91 -18.82
C ASP A 53 12.02 3.13 -18.00
N THR A 54 11.42 3.81 -17.02
CA THR A 54 10.35 3.27 -16.17
C THR A 54 8.98 3.79 -16.57
N SER A 55 8.91 4.56 -17.65
CA SER A 55 7.67 5.07 -18.22
C SER A 55 6.84 3.93 -18.84
N GLN A 56 5.62 4.27 -19.26
CA GLN A 56 4.72 3.29 -19.87
C GLN A 56 5.08 3.11 -21.34
N ASP A 57 5.73 1.99 -21.66
CA ASP A 57 6.00 1.61 -23.06
C ASP A 57 4.73 1.43 -23.91
N TRP A 58 3.59 1.19 -23.26
CA TRP A 58 2.31 0.93 -23.89
C TRP A 58 1.36 2.13 -23.73
N ARG A 59 0.66 2.47 -24.80
CA ARG A 59 -0.32 3.55 -24.79
C ARG A 59 -1.70 3.02 -24.43
N ALA A 60 -2.38 3.67 -23.49
CA ALA A 60 -3.78 3.45 -23.20
C ALA A 60 -4.50 4.79 -23.05
N PHE A 61 -5.70 4.89 -23.62
CA PHE A 61 -6.55 6.08 -23.51
C PHE A 61 -7.66 5.91 -22.48
N ASP A 62 -7.94 4.67 -22.10
CA ASP A 62 -9.04 4.29 -21.23
C ASP A 62 -8.57 3.24 -20.21
N SER A 63 -9.23 3.15 -19.05
CA SER A 63 -8.82 2.25 -17.96
C SER A 63 -8.89 0.77 -18.34
N ASP A 64 -9.82 0.41 -19.23
CA ASP A 64 -9.95 -0.96 -19.72
C ASP A 64 -8.83 -1.32 -20.69
N GLN A 65 -8.43 -0.39 -21.56
CA GLN A 65 -7.27 -0.57 -22.41
C GLN A 65 -5.98 -0.67 -21.59
N MET A 66 -5.88 0.14 -20.53
CA MET A 66 -4.77 0.12 -19.58
C MET A 66 -4.63 -1.27 -18.95
N THR A 67 -5.73 -1.83 -18.44
CA THR A 67 -5.73 -3.14 -17.78
C THR A 67 -5.36 -4.29 -18.72
N ARG A 68 -5.74 -4.22 -20.00
CA ARG A 68 -5.43 -5.27 -20.99
C ARG A 68 -4.00 -5.20 -21.53
N ARG A 69 -3.47 -3.98 -21.69
CA ARG A 69 -2.13 -3.75 -22.29
C ARG A 69 -1.02 -3.76 -21.25
N ALA A 70 -1.34 -3.48 -19.99
CA ALA A 70 -0.37 -3.52 -18.90
C ALA A 70 0.23 -4.92 -18.74
N ARG A 71 1.56 -4.99 -18.83
CA ARG A 71 2.33 -6.24 -18.66
C ARG A 71 2.61 -6.55 -17.17
N GLY A 72 2.59 -5.54 -16.31
CA GLY A 72 3.01 -5.63 -14.90
C GLY A 72 1.92 -6.01 -13.89
N GLY A 73 0.71 -6.34 -14.35
CA GLY A 73 -0.42 -6.62 -13.46
C GLY A 73 -0.98 -5.37 -12.79
N ALA A 74 -1.70 -5.56 -11.67
CA ALA A 74 -2.31 -4.46 -10.92
C ALA A 74 -1.25 -3.66 -10.14
N PRO A 75 -1.41 -2.33 -10.01
CA PRO A 75 -0.50 -1.53 -9.20
C PRO A 75 -0.56 -1.93 -7.73
N LEU A 76 0.56 -1.77 -7.03
CA LEU A 76 0.62 -1.94 -5.59
C LEU A 76 -0.23 -0.88 -4.90
N THR A 77 -1.02 -1.28 -3.90
CA THR A 77 -1.91 -0.37 -3.15
C THR A 77 -1.91 -0.73 -1.68
N PHE A 78 -1.74 0.26 -0.80
CA PHE A 78 -1.78 0.03 0.65
C PHE A 78 -3.17 -0.37 1.16
N SER A 79 -4.22 -0.08 0.38
CA SER A 79 -5.60 -0.47 0.66
C SER A 79 -5.86 -1.98 0.61
N LYS A 80 -4.94 -2.76 0.04
CA LYS A 80 -5.04 -4.23 0.04
C LYS A 80 -4.02 -4.85 0.98
N HIS A 81 -4.39 -5.99 1.55
CA HIS A 81 -3.42 -6.82 2.27
C HIS A 81 -2.30 -7.26 1.32
N ASP A 82 -1.07 -7.34 1.83
CA ASP A 82 0.15 -7.58 1.03
C ASP A 82 0.28 -6.68 -0.20
N LEU A 83 -0.18 -5.43 -0.10
CA LEU A 83 -0.12 -4.44 -1.18
C LEU A 83 -0.85 -4.84 -2.47
N GLY A 84 -1.68 -5.90 -2.42
CA GLY A 84 -2.35 -6.46 -3.59
C GLY A 84 -1.56 -7.53 -4.35
N LEU A 85 -0.50 -8.09 -3.76
CA LEU A 85 0.27 -9.19 -4.33
C LEU A 85 -0.44 -10.55 -4.26
N THR A 86 -1.46 -10.68 -3.41
CA THR A 86 -2.19 -11.92 -3.25
C THR A 86 -3.04 -12.22 -4.49
N THR A 87 -3.00 -13.48 -4.91
CA THR A 87 -3.82 -14.01 -6.00
C THR A 87 -4.95 -14.85 -5.43
N GLU A 88 -6.05 -14.98 -6.17
CA GLU A 88 -7.17 -15.84 -5.80
C GLU A 88 -7.37 -16.91 -6.88
N ILE A 89 -7.59 -18.16 -6.46
CA ILE A 89 -7.84 -19.27 -7.38
C ILE A 89 -9.30 -19.22 -7.84
N GLY A 90 -9.48 -18.60 -9.01
CA GLY A 90 -10.73 -18.42 -9.75
C GLY A 90 -11.69 -17.39 -9.16
N LYS A 91 -12.64 -16.97 -10.00
CA LYS A 91 -13.62 -15.93 -9.66
C LYS A 91 -15.04 -16.48 -9.80
N GLY A 92 -15.72 -16.61 -8.67
CA GLY A 92 -17.16 -16.92 -8.62
C GLY A 92 -17.57 -18.28 -9.21
N VAL A 93 -18.88 -18.44 -9.39
CA VAL A 93 -19.49 -19.69 -9.87
C VAL A 93 -19.23 -19.89 -11.37
N LEU A 94 -19.06 -18.81 -12.14
CA LEU A 94 -18.87 -18.84 -13.59
C LEU A 94 -17.63 -19.63 -14.02
N GLU A 95 -16.50 -19.43 -13.34
CA GLU A 95 -15.25 -20.16 -13.63
C GLU A 95 -15.34 -21.64 -13.24
N LEU A 96 -16.15 -21.98 -12.24
CA LEU A 96 -16.38 -23.37 -11.84
C LEU A 96 -17.13 -24.18 -12.90
N TYR A 97 -18.00 -23.54 -13.69
CA TYR A 97 -18.69 -24.21 -14.80
C TYR A 97 -17.72 -24.66 -15.90
N LYS A 98 -16.57 -23.99 -16.08
CA LYS A 98 -15.53 -24.39 -17.03
C LYS A 98 -14.77 -25.64 -16.57
N VAL A 99 -14.88 -26.03 -15.30
CA VAL A 99 -14.25 -27.22 -14.75
C VAL A 99 -15.20 -28.42 -14.90
N ALA A 100 -14.69 -29.48 -15.52
CA ALA A 100 -15.39 -30.75 -15.66
C ALA A 100 -15.90 -31.25 -14.29
N PRO A 101 -17.15 -31.79 -14.19
CA PRO A 101 -17.76 -32.18 -12.92
C PRO A 101 -16.87 -33.09 -12.05
N SER A 102 -16.15 -34.02 -12.65
CA SER A 102 -15.23 -34.94 -11.98
C SER A 102 -14.07 -34.24 -11.26
N LYS A 103 -13.62 -33.09 -11.75
CA LYS A 103 -12.48 -32.32 -11.20
C LYS A 103 -12.91 -31.22 -10.22
N ARG A 104 -14.20 -30.94 -10.07
CA ARG A 104 -14.70 -29.88 -9.16
C ARG A 104 -14.28 -30.11 -7.71
N ALA A 105 -14.32 -31.36 -7.24
CA ALA A 105 -13.86 -31.71 -5.89
C ALA A 105 -12.36 -31.38 -5.68
N GLN A 106 -11.51 -31.62 -6.69
CA GLN A 106 -10.09 -31.27 -6.64
C GLN A 106 -9.90 -29.74 -6.61
N TYR A 107 -10.67 -29.01 -7.42
CA TYR A 107 -10.67 -27.55 -7.43
C TYR A 107 -11.05 -26.95 -6.08
N TYR A 108 -12.11 -27.46 -5.44
CA TYR A 108 -12.50 -27.04 -4.08
C TYR A 108 -11.42 -27.35 -3.04
N ARG A 109 -10.72 -28.50 -3.15
CA ARG A 109 -9.59 -28.79 -2.27
C ARG A 109 -8.47 -27.77 -2.46
N MET A 110 -8.13 -27.44 -3.70
CA MET A 110 -7.08 -26.46 -4.00
C MET A 110 -7.40 -25.07 -3.43
N THR A 111 -8.63 -24.55 -3.66
CA THR A 111 -9.08 -23.27 -3.10
C THR A 111 -9.08 -23.27 -1.56
N LYS A 112 -9.45 -24.41 -0.94
CA LYS A 112 -9.40 -24.58 0.52
C LYS A 112 -7.97 -24.55 1.05
N TRP A 113 -7.03 -25.21 0.38
CA TRP A 113 -5.61 -25.19 0.75
C TRP A 113 -5.00 -23.80 0.58
N HIS A 114 -5.33 -23.09 -0.51
CA HIS A 114 -4.88 -21.72 -0.75
C HIS A 114 -5.28 -20.77 0.37
N LYS A 115 -6.55 -20.77 0.78
CA LYS A 115 -7.06 -19.93 1.88
C LYS A 115 -6.37 -20.20 3.23
N ARG A 116 -5.82 -21.40 3.45
CA ARG A 116 -5.12 -21.75 4.69
C ARG A 116 -3.71 -21.16 4.78
N LEU A 117 -3.11 -20.76 3.66
CA LEU A 117 -1.77 -20.17 3.64
C LEU A 117 -1.74 -18.75 4.23
N ILE A 118 -2.89 -18.06 4.24
CA ILE A 118 -3.01 -16.69 4.73
C ILE A 118 -2.77 -16.66 6.25
N ARG A 119 -1.81 -15.87 6.71
CA ARG A 119 -1.47 -15.76 8.14
C ARG A 119 -2.57 -15.04 8.91
N SER A 120 -2.63 -15.25 10.21
CA SER A 120 -3.62 -14.57 11.08
C SER A 120 -3.50 -13.06 11.03
N LYS A 121 -2.27 -12.53 10.92
CA LYS A 121 -2.01 -11.10 10.74
C LYS A 121 -2.68 -10.55 9.49
N ASP A 122 -2.52 -11.23 8.35
CA ASP A 122 -3.01 -10.76 7.06
C ASP A 122 -4.53 -10.89 6.98
N ARG A 123 -5.13 -11.91 7.62
CA ARG A 123 -6.59 -12.00 7.76
C ARG A 123 -7.17 -10.82 8.53
N ASN A 124 -6.54 -10.44 9.63
CA ASN A 124 -6.95 -9.27 10.42
C ASN A 124 -6.77 -7.97 9.60
N LEU A 125 -5.63 -7.83 8.91
CA LEU A 125 -5.38 -6.70 8.03
C LEU A 125 -6.43 -6.58 6.93
N SER A 126 -6.79 -7.69 6.28
CA SER A 126 -7.86 -7.74 5.26
C SER A 126 -9.21 -7.26 5.82
N TYR A 127 -9.58 -7.73 7.01
CA TYR A 127 -10.80 -7.28 7.68
C TYR A 127 -10.77 -5.77 7.94
N ALA A 128 -9.71 -5.28 8.56
CA ALA A 128 -9.57 -3.86 8.89
C ALA A 128 -9.54 -2.95 7.64
N LEU A 129 -8.86 -3.38 6.57
CA LEU A 129 -8.82 -2.61 5.32
C LEU A 129 -10.18 -2.62 4.60
N SER A 130 -10.94 -3.72 4.68
CA SER A 130 -12.32 -3.75 4.18
C SER A 130 -13.24 -2.82 4.98
N GLU A 131 -13.04 -2.73 6.29
CA GLU A 131 -13.79 -1.82 7.15
C GLU A 131 -13.41 -0.36 6.89
N LEU A 132 -12.12 -0.07 6.68
CA LEU A 132 -11.66 1.23 6.23
C LEU A 132 -12.29 1.62 4.88
N GLN A 133 -12.37 0.70 3.92
CA GLN A 133 -13.01 0.96 2.63
C GLN A 133 -14.50 1.31 2.80
N ARG A 134 -15.20 0.63 3.72
CA ARG A 134 -16.60 0.94 4.06
C ARG A 134 -16.73 2.38 4.60
N VAL A 135 -15.89 2.76 5.56
CA VAL A 135 -15.89 4.10 6.17
C VAL A 135 -15.57 5.20 5.15
N VAL A 136 -14.53 5.00 4.33
CA VAL A 136 -14.14 5.93 3.26
C VAL A 136 -15.27 6.12 2.26
N SER A 137 -15.93 5.03 1.85
CA SER A 137 -17.03 5.07 0.89
C SER A 137 -18.24 5.82 1.45
N PHE A 138 -18.56 5.63 2.73
CA PHE A 138 -19.68 6.33 3.37
C PHE A 138 -19.41 7.84 3.49
N LEU A 139 -18.19 8.22 3.87
CA LEU A 139 -17.78 9.62 4.04
C LEU A 139 -17.45 10.33 2.72
N GLY A 140 -17.50 9.60 1.58
CA GLY A 140 -17.16 10.13 0.25
C GLY A 140 -15.72 10.64 0.14
N LEU A 141 -14.77 9.99 0.84
CA LEU A 141 -13.38 10.44 0.88
C LEU A 141 -12.61 10.04 -0.39
N SER A 142 -11.64 10.87 -0.78
CA SER A 142 -10.83 10.62 -1.97
C SER A 142 -9.93 9.38 -1.81
N ARG A 143 -9.54 8.77 -2.94
CA ARG A 143 -8.63 7.62 -2.95
C ARG A 143 -7.28 7.93 -2.29
N ALA A 144 -6.77 9.15 -2.44
CA ALA A 144 -5.52 9.58 -1.81
C ALA A 144 -5.59 9.52 -0.28
N ILE A 145 -6.72 9.95 0.30
CA ILE A 145 -6.95 9.87 1.76
C ILE A 145 -7.04 8.41 2.20
N HIS A 146 -7.78 7.57 1.46
CA HIS A 146 -7.89 6.14 1.74
C HIS A 146 -6.51 5.47 1.76
N GLU A 147 -5.68 5.70 0.75
CA GLU A 147 -4.36 5.10 0.63
C GLU A 147 -3.41 5.55 1.75
N LYS A 148 -3.49 6.83 2.13
CA LYS A 148 -2.71 7.37 3.26
C LYS A 148 -3.14 6.79 4.61
N ILE A 149 -4.46 6.66 4.86
CA ILE A 149 -4.97 5.99 6.08
C ILE A 149 -4.51 4.53 6.12
N ALA A 150 -4.62 3.81 5.00
CA ALA A 150 -4.21 2.41 4.91
C ALA A 150 -2.70 2.24 5.17
N LYS A 151 -1.87 3.18 4.68
CA LYS A 151 -0.44 3.21 4.99
C LYS A 151 -0.18 3.38 6.49
N TYR A 152 -0.79 4.38 7.14
CA TYR A 152 -0.62 4.58 8.58
C TYR A 152 -1.16 3.43 9.42
N TYR A 153 -2.26 2.81 8.98
CA TYR A 153 -2.77 1.61 9.62
C TYR A 153 -1.74 0.47 9.56
N ASN A 154 -1.16 0.20 8.38
CA ASN A 154 -0.10 -0.79 8.23
C ASN A 154 1.13 -0.50 9.11
N GLU A 155 1.55 0.77 9.19
CA GLU A 155 2.63 1.20 10.09
C GLU A 155 2.28 0.95 11.56
N ALA A 156 1.05 1.25 11.98
CA ALA A 156 0.57 0.98 13.34
C ALA A 156 0.53 -0.52 13.66
N VAL A 157 0.11 -1.37 12.71
CA VAL A 157 0.16 -2.83 12.83
C VAL A 157 1.61 -3.29 13.03
N ASN A 158 2.53 -2.80 12.20
CA ASN A 158 3.94 -3.21 12.23
C ASN A 158 4.65 -2.79 13.52
N ARG A 159 4.26 -1.64 14.09
CA ARG A 159 4.72 -1.17 15.40
C ARG A 159 4.01 -1.84 16.58
N GLY A 160 2.98 -2.65 16.34
CA GLY A 160 2.25 -3.38 17.38
C GLY A 160 1.30 -2.53 18.22
N LEU A 161 0.89 -1.35 17.72
CA LEU A 161 0.09 -0.35 18.45
C LEU A 161 -1.41 -0.71 18.61
N ILE A 162 -1.83 -1.82 18.03
CA ILE A 162 -3.24 -2.24 17.91
C ILE A 162 -3.69 -3.11 19.10
N ARG A 163 -2.73 -3.72 19.82
CA ARG A 163 -3.05 -4.66 20.89
C ARG A 163 -3.85 -3.98 22.01
N GLY A 164 -5.03 -4.52 22.31
CA GLY A 164 -5.93 -3.99 23.34
C GLY A 164 -6.84 -2.84 22.89
N ARG A 165 -6.97 -2.62 21.58
CA ARG A 165 -7.87 -1.61 20.99
C ARG A 165 -8.81 -2.26 19.99
N SER A 166 -9.99 -1.66 19.81
CA SER A 166 -10.88 -2.00 18.70
C SER A 166 -10.27 -1.50 17.39
N ILE A 167 -10.48 -2.28 16.33
CA ILE A 167 -9.99 -1.97 14.98
C ILE A 167 -10.72 -0.74 14.46
N GLU A 168 -12.02 -0.69 14.72
CA GLU A 168 -12.95 0.37 14.36
C GLU A 168 -12.55 1.70 15.00
N ALA A 169 -12.17 1.70 16.29
CA ALA A 169 -11.70 2.92 16.97
C ALA A 169 -10.40 3.45 16.37
N LEU A 170 -9.49 2.55 15.97
CA LEU A 170 -8.22 2.93 15.36
C LEU A 170 -8.45 3.50 13.95
N ILE A 171 -9.31 2.87 13.16
CA ILE A 171 -9.71 3.37 11.84
C ILE A 171 -10.36 4.75 11.95
N ALA A 172 -11.28 4.94 12.90
CA ALA A 172 -11.91 6.23 13.17
C ALA A 172 -10.87 7.31 13.53
N ALA A 173 -9.94 6.99 14.45
CA ALA A 173 -8.90 7.91 14.87
C ALA A 173 -7.94 8.30 13.74
N LEU A 174 -7.51 7.32 12.92
CA LEU A 174 -6.64 7.57 11.77
C LEU A 174 -7.37 8.36 10.68
N THR A 175 -8.64 8.06 10.43
CA THR A 175 -9.46 8.80 9.47
C THR A 175 -9.57 10.26 9.88
N TYR A 176 -9.84 10.53 11.16
CA TYR A 176 -9.87 11.88 11.70
C TYR A 176 -8.52 12.61 11.61
N ALA A 177 -7.41 11.91 11.86
CA ALA A 177 -6.06 12.49 11.75
C ALA A 177 -5.72 12.87 10.30
N VAL A 178 -5.87 11.92 9.37
CA VAL A 178 -5.46 12.10 7.97
C VAL A 178 -6.33 13.11 7.24
N THR A 179 -7.64 13.12 7.50
CA THR A 179 -8.56 14.10 6.88
C THR A 179 -8.20 15.53 7.24
N ARG A 180 -7.75 15.76 8.49
CA ARG A 180 -7.22 17.06 8.93
C ARG A 180 -5.89 17.41 8.26
N GLU A 181 -4.95 16.47 8.17
CA GLU A 181 -3.68 16.70 7.48
C GLU A 181 -3.84 17.04 5.99
N MET A 182 -4.83 16.43 5.33
CA MET A 182 -5.08 16.60 3.89
C MET A 182 -6.04 17.77 3.58
N ASN A 183 -6.26 18.68 4.53
CA ASN A 183 -7.13 19.86 4.39
C ASN A 183 -8.59 19.54 3.97
N SER A 184 -9.09 18.35 4.30
CA SER A 184 -10.49 17.98 4.10
C SER A 184 -11.07 17.48 5.43
N PRO A 185 -11.18 18.36 6.45
CA PRO A 185 -11.59 17.95 7.77
C PRO A 185 -13.01 17.36 7.76
N ARG A 186 -13.21 16.33 8.59
CA ARG A 186 -14.51 15.75 8.92
C ARG A 186 -14.77 15.92 10.41
N THR A 187 -16.02 16.07 10.79
CA THR A 187 -16.35 16.19 12.22
C THR A 187 -16.17 14.83 12.90
N LEU A 188 -15.87 14.87 14.19
CA LEU A 188 -15.74 13.64 14.97
C LEU A 188 -17.08 12.89 15.05
N GLU A 189 -18.20 13.62 15.06
CA GLU A 189 -19.55 13.08 15.12
C GLU A 189 -19.90 12.30 13.85
N GLU A 190 -19.62 12.86 12.67
CA GLU A 190 -19.76 12.15 11.38
C GLU A 190 -19.02 10.81 11.38
N ILE A 191 -17.79 10.77 11.89
CA ILE A 191 -16.98 9.54 11.90
C ILE A 191 -17.54 8.53 12.90
N LEU A 192 -18.03 9.00 14.05
CA LEU A 192 -18.58 8.13 15.11
C LEU A 192 -19.88 7.46 14.67
N GLU A 193 -20.73 8.16 13.91
CA GLU A 193 -21.95 7.60 13.33
C GLU A 193 -21.65 6.40 12.40
N VAL A 194 -20.58 6.49 11.61
CA VAL A 194 -20.22 5.44 10.65
C VAL A 194 -19.57 4.24 11.32
N CYS A 195 -18.67 4.48 12.27
CA CYS A 195 -17.89 3.43 12.91
C CYS A 195 -18.63 2.75 14.08
N ASN A 196 -19.71 3.36 14.60
CA ASN A 196 -20.45 2.88 15.77
C ASN A 196 -19.55 2.62 17.00
N VAL A 197 -18.67 3.58 17.29
CA VAL A 197 -17.69 3.50 18.38
C VAL A 197 -17.91 4.62 19.38
N ASN A 198 -17.56 4.39 20.65
CA ASN A 198 -17.59 5.43 21.68
C ASN A 198 -16.55 6.54 21.44
N LYS A 199 -16.96 7.81 21.61
CA LYS A 199 -16.07 8.99 21.52
C LYS A 199 -14.82 8.88 22.40
N ARG A 200 -14.95 8.26 23.59
CA ARG A 200 -13.84 8.03 24.53
C ARG A 200 -12.79 7.07 23.98
N GLU A 201 -13.20 6.03 23.26
CA GLU A 201 -12.29 5.05 22.67
C GLU A 201 -11.50 5.65 21.51
N VAL A 202 -12.17 6.40 20.63
CA VAL A 202 -11.51 7.13 19.54
C VAL A 202 -10.51 8.15 20.09
N GLY A 203 -10.87 8.91 21.13
CA GLY A 203 -9.95 9.86 21.77
C GLY A 203 -8.77 9.20 22.50
N ARG A 204 -8.91 7.95 22.95
CA ARG A 204 -7.78 7.15 23.47
C ARG A 204 -6.88 6.65 22.34
N ALA A 205 -7.45 6.24 21.21
CA ALA A 205 -6.70 5.78 20.06
C ALA A 205 -5.94 6.92 19.36
N TYR A 206 -6.52 8.12 19.27
CA TYR A 206 -5.94 9.28 18.60
C TYR A 206 -4.73 9.91 19.33
N ARG A 207 -4.72 9.91 20.67
CA ARG A 207 -3.66 10.57 21.47
C ARG A 207 -2.31 9.83 21.47
N TYR A 208 -2.26 8.64 20.90
CA TYR A 208 -1.14 7.72 21.02
C TYR A 208 -0.38 7.64 19.70
#